data_AF-A0A1R2CQE0-F1
#
_entry.id   AF-A0A1R2CQE0-F1
#
_cell.length_a   1.000
_cell.length_b   1.000
_cell.length_c   1.000
_cell.angle_alpha   90.00
_cell.angle_beta   90.00
_cell.angle_gamma   90.00
#
_symmetry.space_group_name_H-M   'P 1'
#
loop_
_entity.id
_entity.type
_entity.pdbx_description
1 polymer ?
#
loop_
_entity_poly.entity_id
_entity_poly.type
_entity_poly.pdbx_seq_one_letter_code
_entity_poly.pdbx_strand_id
1 'polypeptide(L)'
;MGAYMMIILSKTSAEIIELFSQATTFVSFCDASSEKNHFELSFYDCLKGLEKGIKYNWYNLGTFDLRAYENGSIIESGGYNWILPGKILAFICPAIDHKGRDGVKPLTPEQYVPIFNDLGVTTIVRLNRKNYDSERFIRHGFKFHDMYFIDGSVPSDKIVREFIKVVEEGGVIAVHCKAGLGRTATLIGCYIMKHFRLTGIEFIGWARLCRPGSVLGPQQQFLIDMQEICWKWGEDFRNGVTEMEECKQLPQHEHLSENDKFKAKYGDYKQAEKLCAAEGEMRREITKVHSNPSFKGKTVKRTAFNKNK
;
A
#
# COMPACT_ATOMS: atom_id res chain seq x y z
N MET A 1 -4.28 -16.20 12.79
CA MET A 1 -5.24 -16.47 13.90
C MET A 1 -5.95 -15.20 14.36
N GLY A 2 -5.26 -14.14 14.81
CA GLY A 2 -5.93 -12.91 15.28
C GLY A 2 -6.94 -12.31 14.29
N ALA A 3 -6.57 -12.16 13.00
CA ALA A 3 -7.51 -11.69 11.98
C ALA A 3 -8.78 -12.57 11.86
N TYR A 4 -8.65 -13.90 12.00
CA TYR A 4 -9.80 -14.81 12.01
C TYR A 4 -10.69 -14.57 13.23
N MET A 5 -10.11 -14.38 14.41
CA MET A 5 -10.86 -14.08 15.64
C MET A 5 -11.63 -12.75 15.50
N MET A 6 -11.04 -11.77 14.83
CA MET A 6 -11.69 -10.49 14.57
C MET A 6 -12.82 -10.61 13.55
N ILE A 7 -12.55 -11.23 12.40
CA ILE A 7 -13.49 -11.27 11.27
C ILE A 7 -14.63 -12.28 11.50
N ILE A 8 -14.33 -13.44 12.07
CA ILE A 8 -15.29 -14.55 12.20
C ILE A 8 -15.90 -14.61 13.60
N LEU A 9 -15.09 -14.38 14.64
CA LEU A 9 -15.55 -14.45 16.03
C LEU A 9 -15.94 -13.09 16.61
N SER A 10 -15.89 -12.02 15.81
CA SER A 10 -16.27 -10.66 16.19
C SER A 10 -15.53 -10.14 17.43
N LYS A 11 -14.29 -10.58 17.65
CA LYS A 11 -13.46 -10.07 18.75
C LYS A 11 -12.81 -8.74 18.38
N THR A 12 -12.73 -7.84 19.35
CA THR A 12 -11.99 -6.59 19.25
C THR A 12 -10.49 -6.84 19.23
N SER A 13 -9.73 -5.88 18.70
CA SER A 13 -8.27 -5.93 18.74
C SER A 13 -7.76 -6.05 20.19
N ALA A 14 -8.38 -5.32 21.13
CA ALA A 14 -8.04 -5.35 22.56
C ALA A 14 -8.17 -6.74 23.20
N GLU A 15 -9.29 -7.43 23.00
CA GLU A 15 -9.49 -8.81 23.51
C GLU A 15 -8.46 -9.79 22.94
N ILE A 16 -8.13 -9.64 21.65
CA ILE A 16 -7.16 -10.50 20.98
C ILE A 16 -5.75 -10.22 21.53
N ILE A 17 -5.39 -8.95 21.72
CA ILE A 17 -4.12 -8.52 22.31
C ILE A 17 -3.98 -9.07 23.72
N GLU A 18 -5.02 -8.96 24.55
CA GLU A 18 -5.02 -9.48 25.92
C GLU A 18 -4.78 -10.99 25.95
N LEU A 19 -5.49 -11.75 25.10
CA LEU A 19 -5.33 -13.20 25.02
C LEU A 19 -3.92 -13.62 24.58
N PHE A 20 -3.40 -12.98 23.55
CA PHE A 20 -2.11 -13.37 22.98
C PHE A 20 -0.91 -12.89 23.81
N SER A 21 -1.01 -11.74 24.48
CA SER A 21 0.07 -11.22 25.32
C SER A 21 0.34 -12.09 26.55
N GLN A 22 -0.67 -12.81 27.05
CA GLN A 22 -0.51 -13.79 28.12
C GLN A 22 0.10 -15.12 27.63
N ALA A 23 -0.08 -15.45 26.35
CA ALA A 23 0.32 -16.73 25.80
C ALA A 23 1.75 -16.72 25.23
N THR A 24 2.17 -15.63 24.57
CA THR A 24 3.47 -15.59 23.88
C THR A 24 3.90 -14.16 23.52
N THR A 25 5.16 -14.03 23.12
CA THR A 25 5.71 -12.81 22.50
C THR A 25 5.92 -13.04 21.01
N PHE A 26 5.60 -12.04 20.19
CA PHE A 26 5.77 -12.11 18.74
C PHE A 26 6.96 -11.28 18.30
N VAL A 27 7.69 -11.79 17.32
CA VAL A 27 8.70 -10.98 16.60
C VAL A 27 7.97 -9.94 15.75
N SER A 28 8.45 -8.71 15.80
CA SER A 28 7.92 -7.60 14.99
C SER A 28 8.13 -7.85 13.49
N PHE A 29 7.19 -7.39 12.68
CA PHE A 29 7.30 -7.44 11.23
C PHE A 29 8.30 -6.38 10.74
N CYS A 30 9.14 -6.76 9.77
CA CYS A 30 10.02 -5.84 9.07
C CYS A 30 9.38 -5.27 7.80
N ASP A 31 9.98 -4.21 7.26
CA ASP A 31 9.65 -3.72 5.93
C ASP A 31 10.32 -4.56 4.83
N ALA A 32 10.07 -4.22 3.57
CA ALA A 32 10.63 -4.93 2.42
C ALA A 32 12.02 -4.41 1.98
N SER A 33 12.68 -3.58 2.79
CA SER A 33 14.02 -3.09 2.48
C SER A 33 15.07 -4.20 2.65
N SER A 34 16.20 -4.07 1.93
CA SER A 34 17.29 -5.05 2.01
C SER A 34 18.19 -4.87 3.24
N GLU A 35 18.01 -3.79 3.99
CA GLU A 35 18.86 -3.42 5.12
C GLU A 35 18.18 -3.72 6.45
N LYS A 36 18.95 -3.64 7.56
CA LYS A 36 18.42 -3.87 8.90
C LYS A 36 17.40 -2.79 9.23
N ASN A 37 16.14 -3.19 9.36
CA ASN A 37 15.04 -2.29 9.72
C ASN A 37 15.08 -1.96 11.22
N HIS A 38 15.02 -0.67 11.55
CA HIS A 38 14.93 -0.17 12.92
C HIS A 38 13.49 0.14 13.36
N PHE A 39 12.53 0.07 12.43
CA PHE A 39 11.12 0.28 12.72
C PHE A 39 10.44 -1.06 13.04
N GLU A 40 9.80 -1.13 14.20
CA GLU A 40 9.10 -2.34 14.64
C GLU A 40 7.59 -2.20 14.41
N LEU A 41 7.03 -3.02 13.53
CA LEU A 41 5.58 -3.16 13.37
C LEU A 41 5.12 -4.41 14.13
N SER A 42 4.43 -4.23 15.25
CA SER A 42 4.00 -5.38 16.04
C SER A 42 2.78 -6.08 15.41
N PHE A 43 2.56 -7.34 15.81
CA PHE A 43 1.32 -8.05 15.52
C PHE A 43 0.06 -7.27 15.97
N TYR A 44 0.15 -6.56 17.09
CA TYR A 44 -0.95 -5.81 17.67
C TYR A 44 -1.30 -4.57 16.84
N ASP A 45 -0.30 -3.91 16.23
CA ASP A 45 -0.53 -2.76 15.37
C ASP A 45 -1.28 -3.15 14.09
N CYS A 46 -0.92 -4.31 13.51
CA CYS A 46 -1.63 -4.87 12.36
C CYS A 46 -3.10 -5.17 12.69
N LEU A 47 -3.41 -5.66 13.89
CA LEU A 47 -4.80 -5.90 14.33
C LEU A 47 -5.59 -4.60 14.47
N LYS A 48 -5.00 -3.56 15.06
CA LYS A 48 -5.67 -2.24 15.19
C LYS A 48 -5.94 -1.63 13.82
N GLY A 49 -5.00 -1.76 12.88
CA GLY A 49 -5.18 -1.35 11.48
C GLY A 49 -6.35 -2.10 10.80
N LEU A 50 -6.40 -3.43 10.96
CA LEU A 50 -7.50 -4.25 10.45
C LEU A 50 -8.85 -3.88 11.08
N GLU A 51 -8.90 -3.68 12.39
CA GLU A 51 -10.11 -3.30 13.11
C GLU A 51 -10.67 -1.97 12.58
N LYS A 52 -9.82 -0.96 12.34
CA LYS A 52 -10.24 0.28 11.69
C LYS A 52 -10.69 0.07 10.25
N GLY A 53 -10.00 -0.79 9.48
CA GLY A 53 -10.44 -1.17 8.13
C GLY A 53 -11.83 -1.80 8.09
N ILE A 54 -12.17 -2.66 9.07
CA ILE A 54 -13.51 -3.23 9.23
C ILE A 54 -14.51 -2.15 9.68
N LYS A 55 -14.15 -1.34 10.68
CA LYS A 55 -14.98 -0.25 11.21
C LYS A 55 -15.41 0.74 10.13
N TYR A 56 -14.50 1.10 9.22
CA TYR A 56 -14.77 2.00 8.10
C TYR A 56 -15.30 1.29 6.84
N ASN A 57 -15.62 -0.01 6.96
CA ASN A 57 -16.15 -0.85 5.88
C ASN A 57 -15.24 -0.91 4.64
N TRP A 58 -13.92 -0.85 4.85
CA TRP A 58 -12.92 -1.08 3.80
C TRP A 58 -12.66 -2.57 3.58
N TYR A 59 -12.89 -3.39 4.62
CA TYR A 59 -12.89 -4.83 4.48
C TYR A 59 -14.19 -5.40 5.02
N ASN A 60 -14.83 -6.24 4.21
CA ASN A 60 -16.01 -6.98 4.59
C ASN A 60 -15.95 -8.35 3.93
N LEU A 61 -15.93 -9.42 4.72
CA LEU A 61 -15.81 -10.79 4.22
C LEU A 61 -16.95 -11.18 3.26
N GLY A 62 -18.15 -10.66 3.47
CA GLY A 62 -19.32 -10.96 2.64
C GLY A 62 -19.28 -10.31 1.25
N THR A 63 -18.53 -9.23 1.08
CA THR A 63 -18.43 -8.49 -0.20
C THR A 63 -17.02 -8.50 -0.80
N PHE A 64 -16.03 -9.06 -0.10
CA PHE A 64 -14.65 -9.10 -0.58
C PHE A 64 -14.50 -10.11 -1.73
N ASP A 65 -14.18 -9.61 -2.92
CA ASP A 65 -13.88 -10.45 -4.08
C ASP A 65 -12.42 -10.90 -4.07
N LEU A 66 -12.19 -12.10 -3.54
CA LEU A 66 -10.86 -12.71 -3.49
C LEU A 66 -10.24 -12.86 -4.89
N ARG A 67 -11.02 -13.21 -5.91
CA ARG A 67 -10.49 -13.44 -7.26
C ARG A 67 -10.06 -12.13 -7.90
N ALA A 68 -10.86 -11.07 -7.74
CA ALA A 68 -10.49 -9.74 -8.21
C ALA A 68 -9.21 -9.26 -7.52
N TYR A 69 -9.09 -9.46 -6.20
CA TYR A 69 -7.88 -9.12 -5.45
C TYR A 69 -6.65 -9.90 -5.94
N GLU A 70 -6.74 -11.22 -6.05
CA GLU A 70 -5.63 -12.08 -6.50
C GLU A 70 -5.20 -11.75 -7.92
N ASN A 71 -6.17 -11.58 -8.84
CA ASN A 71 -5.90 -11.22 -10.23
C ASN A 71 -5.26 -9.83 -10.34
N GLY A 72 -5.80 -8.82 -9.65
CA GLY A 72 -5.24 -7.46 -9.67
C GLY A 72 -3.82 -7.41 -9.12
N SER A 73 -3.49 -8.25 -8.14
CA SER A 73 -2.14 -8.34 -7.55
C SER A 73 -1.08 -8.91 -8.51
N ILE A 74 -1.46 -9.57 -9.60
CA ILE A 74 -0.54 -10.09 -10.59
C ILE A 74 0.01 -8.92 -11.43
N ILE A 75 1.34 -8.75 -11.49
CA ILE A 75 1.98 -7.65 -12.24
C ILE A 75 1.51 -7.61 -13.70
N GLU A 76 1.44 -8.78 -14.34
CA GLU A 76 1.00 -8.94 -15.72
C GLU A 76 -0.49 -8.62 -15.93
N SER A 77 -1.27 -8.59 -14.85
CA SER A 77 -2.68 -8.20 -14.82
C SER A 77 -2.89 -6.77 -14.30
N GLY A 78 -1.81 -6.04 -14.02
CA GLY A 78 -1.83 -4.64 -13.59
C GLY A 78 -1.17 -4.38 -12.23
N GLY A 79 -0.89 -5.41 -11.43
CA GLY A 79 -0.12 -5.30 -10.18
C GLY A 79 -0.65 -4.22 -9.23
N TYR A 80 -1.96 -4.16 -9.03
CA TYR A 80 -2.66 -3.15 -8.24
C TYR A 80 -3.44 -3.74 -7.08
N ASN A 81 -3.64 -2.93 -6.04
CA ASN A 81 -4.51 -3.25 -4.91
C ASN A 81 -5.24 -1.99 -4.45
N TRP A 82 -6.50 -2.15 -4.04
CA TRP A 82 -7.21 -1.12 -3.29
C TRP A 82 -6.56 -0.92 -1.92
N ILE A 83 -6.20 0.33 -1.61
CA ILE A 83 -5.80 0.70 -0.24
C ILE A 83 -6.98 1.35 0.49
N LEU A 84 -7.79 2.09 -0.25
CA LEU A 84 -9.08 2.61 0.17
C LEU A 84 -10.12 2.22 -0.90
N PRO A 85 -10.93 1.17 -0.68
CA PRO A 85 -11.84 0.62 -1.69
C PRO A 85 -12.77 1.69 -2.29
N GLY A 86 -12.88 1.70 -3.62
CA GLY A 86 -13.71 2.66 -4.35
C GLY A 86 -13.19 4.11 -4.33
N LYS A 87 -11.98 4.36 -3.80
CA LYS A 87 -11.41 5.72 -3.74
C LYS A 87 -9.94 5.80 -4.15
N ILE A 88 -9.08 4.93 -3.61
CA ILE A 88 -7.63 4.97 -3.90
C ILE A 88 -7.07 3.56 -4.09
N LEU A 89 -6.44 3.33 -5.24
CA LEU A 89 -5.67 2.12 -5.53
C LEU A 89 -4.20 2.44 -5.76
N ALA A 90 -3.33 1.57 -5.25
CA ALA A 90 -1.90 1.61 -5.49
C ALA A 90 -1.55 0.60 -6.58
N PHE A 91 -0.71 0.98 -7.54
CA PHE A 91 -0.31 0.07 -8.63
C PHE A 91 1.15 0.22 -9.03
N ILE A 92 1.66 -0.80 -9.73
CA ILE A 92 3.04 -0.82 -10.25
C ILE A 92 3.18 0.12 -11.46
N CYS A 93 4.37 0.68 -11.64
CA CYS A 93 4.66 1.58 -12.75
C CYS A 93 4.38 0.93 -14.12
N PRO A 94 3.62 1.58 -15.02
CA PRO A 94 3.44 1.12 -16.38
C PRO A 94 4.74 0.90 -17.15
N ALA A 95 4.73 -0.09 -18.05
CA ALA A 95 5.82 -0.31 -18.99
C ALA A 95 5.83 0.75 -20.09
N ILE A 96 7.03 1.04 -20.61
CA ILE A 96 7.22 2.00 -21.71
C ILE A 96 6.61 1.44 -23.00
N ASP A 97 6.91 0.17 -23.28
CA ASP A 97 6.43 -0.55 -24.44
C ASP A 97 6.12 -2.01 -24.03
N HIS A 98 5.71 -2.83 -25.01
CA HIS A 98 5.44 -4.24 -24.79
C HIS A 98 6.72 -5.10 -24.63
N LYS A 99 7.91 -4.50 -24.74
CA LYS A 99 9.20 -5.16 -24.54
C LYS A 99 9.49 -5.16 -23.04
N GLY A 100 9.13 -6.27 -22.41
CA GLY A 100 9.36 -6.52 -20.99
C GLY A 100 10.79 -6.24 -20.55
N ARG A 101 10.95 -6.01 -19.24
CA ARG A 101 12.27 -6.01 -18.58
C ARG A 101 12.35 -7.20 -17.64
N ASP A 102 13.46 -7.92 -17.69
CA ASP A 102 13.84 -8.91 -16.68
C ASP A 102 12.79 -9.99 -16.38
N GLY A 103 12.07 -10.45 -17.42
CA GLY A 103 11.11 -11.56 -17.31
C GLY A 103 9.76 -11.21 -16.65
N VAL A 104 9.53 -9.95 -16.27
CA VAL A 104 8.25 -9.45 -15.78
C VAL A 104 7.74 -8.37 -16.74
N LYS A 105 6.46 -8.41 -17.08
CA LYS A 105 5.85 -7.45 -18.02
C LYS A 105 4.71 -6.69 -17.35
N PRO A 106 5.00 -5.58 -16.64
CA PRO A 106 3.95 -4.65 -16.25
C PRO A 106 3.19 -4.19 -17.50
N LEU A 107 1.91 -3.86 -17.32
CA LEU A 107 1.08 -3.37 -18.42
C LEU A 107 1.55 -2.00 -18.93
N THR A 108 1.34 -1.75 -20.22
CA THR A 108 1.45 -0.41 -20.80
C THR A 108 0.27 0.49 -20.39
N PRO A 109 0.38 1.83 -20.49
CA PRO A 109 -0.74 2.73 -20.23
C PRO A 109 -2.05 2.34 -20.93
N GLU A 110 -2.02 1.98 -22.22
CA GLU A 110 -3.21 1.59 -22.99
C GLU A 110 -3.84 0.30 -22.48
N GLN A 111 -3.03 -0.64 -21.97
CA GLN A 111 -3.54 -1.87 -21.36
C GLN A 111 -4.18 -1.62 -19.99
N TYR A 112 -3.80 -0.55 -19.29
CA TYR A 112 -4.49 -0.14 -18.06
C TYR A 112 -5.84 0.53 -18.33
N VAL A 113 -6.03 1.20 -19.48
CA VAL A 113 -7.27 1.93 -19.80
C VAL A 113 -8.55 1.12 -19.53
N PRO A 114 -8.75 -0.10 -20.08
CA PRO A 114 -9.96 -0.88 -19.81
C PRO A 114 -10.10 -1.25 -18.33
N ILE A 115 -9.00 -1.64 -17.68
CA ILE A 115 -8.99 -1.98 -16.25
C ILE A 115 -9.41 -0.78 -15.41
N PHE A 116 -8.86 0.39 -15.71
CA PHE A 116 -9.12 1.63 -14.98
C PHE A 116 -10.55 2.12 -15.20
N ASN A 117 -11.09 1.97 -16.41
CA ASN A 117 -12.50 2.25 -16.67
C ASN A 117 -13.42 1.32 -15.87
N ASP A 118 -13.14 0.02 -15.85
CA ASP A 118 -13.92 -0.97 -15.09
C ASP A 118 -13.86 -0.71 -13.57
N LEU A 119 -12.71 -0.25 -13.06
CA LEU A 119 -12.52 0.13 -11.66
C LEU A 119 -13.04 1.55 -11.33
N GLY A 120 -13.52 2.29 -12.33
CA GLY A 120 -14.02 3.67 -12.18
C GLY A 120 -12.94 4.72 -11.92
N VAL A 121 -11.68 4.44 -12.22
CA VAL A 121 -10.55 5.38 -12.09
C VAL A 121 -10.80 6.62 -12.94
N THR A 122 -10.60 7.79 -12.36
CA THR A 122 -10.73 9.07 -13.06
C THR A 122 -9.43 9.85 -13.11
N THR A 123 -8.53 9.61 -12.14
CA THR A 123 -7.31 10.39 -11.93
C THR A 123 -6.13 9.48 -11.67
N ILE A 124 -4.99 9.79 -12.28
CA ILE A 124 -3.74 9.05 -12.10
C ILE A 124 -2.68 10.00 -11.51
N VAL A 125 -1.97 9.53 -10.50
CA VAL A 125 -0.87 10.26 -9.85
C VAL A 125 0.42 9.46 -10.00
N ARG A 126 1.43 10.08 -10.60
CA ARG A 126 2.77 9.50 -10.77
C ARG A 126 3.78 10.17 -9.85
N LEU A 127 4.51 9.34 -9.09
CA LEU A 127 5.46 9.79 -8.06
C LEU A 127 6.94 9.55 -8.44
N ASN A 128 7.19 8.82 -9.52
CA ASN A 128 8.54 8.51 -10.01
C ASN A 128 8.92 9.36 -11.22
N ARG A 129 10.21 9.32 -11.58
CA ARG A 129 10.70 9.95 -12.81
C ARG A 129 9.89 9.44 -14.00
N LYS A 130 9.55 10.35 -14.92
CA LYS A 130 8.81 10.06 -16.15
C LYS A 130 9.46 8.89 -16.89
N ASN A 131 8.77 7.77 -16.93
CA ASN A 131 9.17 6.56 -17.66
C ASN A 131 8.27 6.27 -18.87
N TYR A 132 7.07 6.84 -18.91
CA TYR A 132 6.16 6.80 -20.06
C TYR A 132 5.52 8.19 -20.26
N ASP A 133 4.93 8.44 -21.41
CA ASP A 133 4.25 9.72 -21.67
C ASP A 133 2.85 9.77 -21.06
N SER A 134 2.55 10.79 -20.25
CA SER A 134 1.26 10.97 -19.56
C SER A 134 0.10 11.17 -20.54
N GLU A 135 0.40 11.70 -21.73
CA GLU A 135 -0.54 11.83 -22.85
C GLU A 135 -1.25 10.52 -23.20
N ARG A 136 -0.61 9.37 -22.94
CA ARG A 136 -1.20 8.05 -23.19
C ARG A 136 -2.40 7.76 -22.30
N PHE A 137 -2.48 8.37 -21.12
CA PHE A 137 -3.68 8.32 -20.29
C PHE A 137 -4.61 9.52 -20.54
N ILE A 138 -4.06 10.72 -20.70
CA ILE A 138 -4.87 11.95 -20.88
C ILE A 138 -5.78 11.84 -22.11
N ARG A 139 -5.28 11.29 -23.23
CA ARG A 139 -6.08 11.08 -24.45
C ARG A 139 -7.23 10.08 -24.29
N HIS A 140 -7.19 9.26 -23.24
CA HIS A 140 -8.27 8.33 -22.87
C HIS A 140 -9.19 8.89 -21.77
N GLY A 141 -9.08 10.19 -21.45
CA GLY A 141 -10.01 10.89 -20.55
C GLY A 141 -9.60 10.90 -19.07
N PHE A 142 -8.42 10.39 -18.71
CA PHE A 142 -7.94 10.44 -17.33
C PHE A 142 -7.31 11.79 -17.00
N LYS A 143 -7.63 12.33 -15.81
CA LYS A 143 -6.81 13.40 -15.20
C LYS A 143 -5.44 12.82 -14.81
N PHE A 144 -4.37 13.60 -14.96
CA PHE A 144 -3.02 13.12 -14.68
C PHE A 144 -2.21 14.16 -13.91
N HIS A 145 -1.57 13.73 -12.81
CA HIS A 145 -0.72 14.58 -11.98
C HIS A 145 0.68 13.96 -11.80
N ASP A 146 1.71 14.76 -12.02
CA ASP A 146 3.10 14.40 -11.75
C ASP A 146 3.57 15.04 -10.44
N MET A 147 3.80 14.21 -9.42
CA MET A 147 4.22 14.64 -8.08
C MET A 147 5.52 13.93 -7.69
N TYR A 148 6.58 14.21 -8.45
CA TYR A 148 7.86 13.51 -8.32
C TYR A 148 8.58 13.82 -7.00
N PHE A 149 9.06 12.76 -6.35
CA PHE A 149 10.11 12.83 -5.35
C PHE A 149 11.04 11.60 -5.41
N ILE A 150 12.21 11.73 -4.79
CA ILE A 150 13.33 10.79 -4.94
C ILE A 150 12.96 9.41 -4.40
N ASP A 151 13.44 8.35 -5.06
CA ASP A 151 13.17 6.98 -4.63
C ASP A 151 13.77 6.69 -3.24
N GLY A 152 13.00 6.04 -2.36
CA GLY A 152 13.39 5.79 -0.96
C GLY A 152 13.41 7.02 -0.04
N SER A 153 13.14 8.22 -0.55
CA SER A 153 13.04 9.45 0.26
C SER A 153 11.64 9.65 0.83
N VAL A 154 11.46 10.70 1.64
CA VAL A 154 10.13 11.15 2.11
C VAL A 154 9.62 12.30 1.22
N PRO A 155 8.29 12.51 1.10
CA PRO A 155 7.74 13.62 0.33
C PRO A 155 7.93 14.95 1.07
N SER A 156 7.96 16.06 0.32
CA SER A 156 7.87 17.40 0.93
C SER A 156 6.45 17.69 1.38
N ASP A 157 6.30 18.61 2.34
CA ASP A 157 4.99 19.08 2.80
C ASP A 157 4.11 19.60 1.64
N LYS A 158 4.71 20.28 0.65
CA LYS A 158 4.02 20.70 -0.58
C LYS A 158 3.41 19.50 -1.32
N ILE A 159 4.17 18.43 -1.52
CA ILE A 159 3.70 17.24 -2.24
C ILE A 159 2.57 16.55 -1.46
N VAL A 160 2.69 16.47 -0.14
CA VAL A 160 1.63 15.89 0.72
C VAL A 160 0.32 16.67 0.57
N ARG A 161 0.38 18.00 0.69
CA ARG A 161 -0.81 18.86 0.58
C ARG A 161 -1.39 18.82 -0.83
N GLU A 162 -0.56 18.85 -1.87
CA GLU A 162 -1.02 18.74 -3.26
C GLU A 162 -1.73 17.40 -3.52
N PHE A 163 -1.15 16.28 -3.04
CA PHE A 163 -1.77 14.97 -3.15
C PHE A 163 -3.13 14.91 -2.47
N ILE A 164 -3.23 15.38 -1.21
CA ILE A 164 -4.48 15.39 -0.47
C ILE A 164 -5.54 16.20 -1.22
N LYS A 165 -5.20 17.41 -1.73
CA LYS A 165 -6.12 18.23 -2.52
C LYS A 165 -6.63 17.48 -3.76
N VAL A 166 -5.75 16.80 -4.51
CA VAL A 166 -6.14 16.00 -5.67
C VAL A 166 -7.10 14.86 -5.31
N VAL A 167 -6.92 14.20 -4.16
CA VAL A 167 -7.86 13.15 -3.72
C VAL A 167 -9.19 13.75 -3.28
N GLU A 168 -9.19 14.93 -2.65
CA GLU A 168 -10.39 15.65 -2.19
C GLU A 168 -11.25 16.19 -3.33
N GLU A 169 -10.69 16.47 -4.50
CA GLU A 169 -11.45 16.86 -5.71
C GLU A 169 -12.48 15.82 -6.17
N GLY A 170 -12.39 14.58 -5.68
CA GLY A 170 -13.35 13.52 -5.97
C GLY A 170 -12.83 12.47 -6.96
N GLY A 171 -13.71 11.54 -7.33
CA GLY A 171 -13.37 10.42 -8.20
C GLY A 171 -12.46 9.38 -7.57
N VAL A 172 -12.07 8.39 -8.38
CA VAL A 172 -11.20 7.27 -8.00
C VAL A 172 -9.77 7.54 -8.48
N ILE A 173 -8.82 7.41 -7.57
CA ILE A 173 -7.43 7.80 -7.79
C ILE A 173 -6.54 6.55 -7.88
N ALA A 174 -5.80 6.43 -8.99
CA ALA A 174 -4.76 5.43 -9.16
C ALA A 174 -3.39 6.07 -8.93
N VAL A 175 -2.65 5.59 -7.94
CA VAL A 175 -1.36 6.17 -7.53
C VAL A 175 -0.24 5.17 -7.77
N HIS A 176 0.83 5.61 -8.43
CA HIS A 176 2.01 4.76 -8.60
C HIS A 176 3.32 5.50 -8.41
N CYS A 177 4.33 4.75 -7.98
CA CYS A 177 5.73 5.12 -8.09
C CYS A 177 6.40 4.13 -9.05
N LYS A 178 7.54 3.54 -8.67
CA LYS A 178 8.13 2.42 -9.43
C LYS A 178 7.48 1.07 -9.07
N ALA A 179 7.57 0.64 -7.82
CA ALA A 179 6.95 -0.62 -7.35
C ALA A 179 5.50 -0.44 -6.85
N GLY A 180 5.06 0.81 -6.62
CA GLY A 180 3.74 1.08 -6.01
C GLY A 180 3.66 0.70 -4.53
N LEU A 181 4.77 0.80 -3.79
CA LEU A 181 4.87 0.36 -2.39
C LEU A 181 5.21 1.51 -1.44
N GLY A 182 6.45 2.04 -1.48
CA GLY A 182 6.92 3.05 -0.53
C GLY A 182 6.23 4.41 -0.70
N ARG A 183 6.77 5.22 -1.62
CA ARG A 183 6.26 6.57 -1.96
C ARG A 183 4.74 6.63 -2.12
N THR A 184 4.18 5.63 -2.79
CA THR A 184 2.74 5.48 -3.03
C THR A 184 1.98 5.36 -1.71
N ALA A 185 2.31 4.38 -0.87
CA ALA A 185 1.59 4.19 0.39
C ALA A 185 1.84 5.34 1.37
N THR A 186 2.99 6.01 1.34
CA THR A 186 3.26 7.18 2.19
C THR A 186 2.24 8.30 1.96
N LEU A 187 1.99 8.68 0.69
CA LEU A 187 1.02 9.73 0.40
C LEU A 187 -0.42 9.31 0.70
N ILE A 188 -0.77 8.05 0.38
CA ILE A 188 -2.09 7.49 0.73
C ILE A 188 -2.30 7.50 2.25
N GLY A 189 -1.25 7.20 3.01
CA GLY A 189 -1.25 7.23 4.47
C GLY A 189 -1.59 8.60 5.03
N CYS A 190 -0.97 9.67 4.52
CA CYS A 190 -1.30 11.03 4.94
C CYS A 190 -2.79 11.37 4.73
N TYR A 191 -3.36 11.01 3.57
CA TYR A 191 -4.79 11.18 3.32
C TYR A 191 -5.64 10.37 4.30
N ILE A 192 -5.32 9.10 4.52
CA ILE A 192 -6.07 8.23 5.42
C ILE A 192 -6.00 8.72 6.88
N MET A 193 -4.83 9.13 7.36
CA MET A 193 -4.70 9.70 8.71
C MET A 193 -5.55 10.97 8.86
N LYS A 194 -5.55 11.86 7.85
CA LYS A 194 -6.35 13.08 7.86
C LYS A 194 -7.84 12.82 7.93
N HIS A 195 -8.36 11.97 7.04
CA HIS A 195 -9.81 11.80 6.89
C HIS A 195 -10.42 10.75 7.83
N PHE A 196 -9.63 9.77 8.29
CA PHE A 196 -10.14 8.62 9.04
C PHE A 196 -9.46 8.43 10.41
N ARG A 197 -8.54 9.32 10.79
CA ARG A 197 -7.89 9.34 12.12
C ARG A 197 -7.27 7.98 12.49
N LEU A 198 -6.63 7.34 11.52
CA LEU A 198 -5.69 6.23 11.78
C LEU A 198 -4.40 6.83 12.34
N THR A 199 -3.73 6.11 13.24
CA THR A 199 -2.33 6.40 13.57
C THR A 199 -1.44 6.02 12.40
N GLY A 200 -0.22 6.56 12.35
CA GLY A 200 0.75 6.19 11.31
C GLY A 200 1.02 4.68 11.30
N ILE A 201 1.19 4.09 12.48
CA ILE A 201 1.50 2.66 12.63
C ILE A 201 0.31 1.74 12.27
N GLU A 202 -0.92 2.13 12.62
CA GLU A 202 -2.13 1.40 12.21
C GLU A 202 -2.29 1.41 10.70
N PHE A 203 -2.03 2.56 10.05
CA PHE A 203 -2.08 2.64 8.59
C PHE A 203 -1.00 1.76 7.95
N ILE A 204 0.23 1.73 8.47
CA ILE A 204 1.28 0.83 7.93
C ILE A 204 0.82 -0.64 8.00
N GLY A 205 0.24 -1.06 9.14
CA GLY A 205 -0.35 -2.38 9.30
C GLY A 205 -1.45 -2.67 8.27
N TRP A 206 -2.41 -1.75 8.12
CA TRP A 206 -3.49 -1.85 7.13
C TRP A 206 -2.97 -1.91 5.69
N ALA A 207 -2.05 -1.02 5.32
CA ALA A 207 -1.50 -0.93 3.97
C ALA A 207 -0.76 -2.22 3.60
N ARG A 208 -0.04 -2.84 4.54
CA ARG A 208 0.65 -4.12 4.32
C ARG A 208 -0.30 -5.32 4.23
N LEU A 209 -1.48 -5.26 4.86
CA LEU A 209 -2.55 -6.24 4.65
C LEU A 209 -3.16 -6.11 3.25
N CYS A 210 -3.34 -4.88 2.75
CA CYS A 210 -3.87 -4.62 1.41
C CYS A 210 -2.87 -4.90 0.29
N ARG A 211 -1.61 -4.52 0.52
CA ARG A 211 -0.52 -4.62 -0.45
C ARG A 211 0.81 -4.84 0.29
N PRO A 212 1.28 -6.10 0.39
CA PRO A 212 2.49 -6.44 1.11
C PRO A 212 3.71 -5.62 0.68
N GLY A 213 4.55 -5.24 1.66
CA GLY A 213 5.74 -4.41 1.43
C GLY A 213 5.49 -2.90 1.36
N SER A 214 4.25 -2.44 1.53
CA SER A 214 3.92 -1.01 1.58
C SER A 214 4.60 -0.28 2.73
N VAL A 215 5.03 0.96 2.44
CA VAL A 215 5.81 1.85 3.33
C VAL A 215 7.18 1.28 3.70
N LEU A 216 8.27 1.92 3.23
CA LEU A 216 9.64 1.41 3.37
C LEU A 216 10.57 2.41 4.07
N GLY A 217 11.54 1.85 4.81
CA GLY A 217 12.64 2.57 5.44
C GLY A 217 12.19 3.84 6.18
N PRO A 218 12.75 5.02 5.86
CA PRO A 218 12.45 6.28 6.56
C PRO A 218 11.01 6.75 6.42
N GLN A 219 10.26 6.25 5.42
CA GLN A 219 8.86 6.61 5.22
C GLN A 219 7.95 6.08 6.35
N GLN A 220 8.39 5.04 7.07
CA GLN A 220 7.67 4.52 8.22
C GLN A 220 7.64 5.58 9.34
N GLN A 221 8.81 6.10 9.72
CA GLN A 221 8.91 7.16 10.72
C GLN A 221 8.23 8.44 10.27
N PHE A 222 8.36 8.81 8.99
CA PHE A 222 7.65 9.97 8.43
C PHE A 222 6.14 9.93 8.70
N LEU A 223 5.50 8.77 8.57
CA LEU A 223 4.06 8.64 8.86
C LEU A 223 3.74 8.75 10.35
N ILE A 224 4.63 8.28 11.22
CA ILE A 224 4.49 8.49 12.67
C ILE A 224 4.54 9.98 12.96
N ASP A 225 5.54 10.66 12.40
CA ASP A 225 5.75 12.06 12.70
C ASP A 225 4.67 12.98 12.09
N MET A 226 4.10 12.60 10.95
CA MET A 226 3.02 13.34 10.28
C MET A 226 1.65 13.14 10.93
N GLN A 227 1.49 12.20 11.86
CA GLN A 227 0.19 11.80 12.40
C GLN A 227 -0.60 13.00 12.98
N GLU A 228 -0.01 13.73 13.91
CA GLU A 228 -0.70 14.84 14.59
C GLU A 228 -1.05 15.97 13.63
N ILE A 229 -0.16 16.24 12.66
CA ILE A 229 -0.39 17.24 11.62
C ILE A 229 -1.56 16.81 10.74
N CYS A 230 -1.58 15.57 10.26
CA CYS A 230 -2.69 15.06 9.45
C CYS A 230 -4.00 15.05 10.23
N TRP A 231 -3.99 14.66 11.50
CA TRP A 231 -5.18 14.69 12.36
C TRP A 231 -5.72 16.11 12.54
N LYS A 232 -4.84 17.08 12.80
CA LYS A 232 -5.20 18.51 12.87
C LYS A 232 -5.83 18.97 11.56
N TRP A 233 -5.19 18.74 10.41
CA TRP A 233 -5.78 19.05 9.10
C TRP A 233 -7.14 18.38 8.89
N GLY A 234 -7.36 17.21 9.47
CA GLY A 234 -8.64 16.51 9.43
C GLY A 234 -9.71 17.18 10.28
N GLU A 235 -9.34 17.64 11.48
CA GLU A 235 -10.22 18.40 12.37
C GLU A 235 -10.60 19.74 11.76
N ASP A 236 -9.61 20.47 11.24
CA ASP A 236 -9.80 21.73 10.51
C ASP A 236 -10.75 21.54 9.31
N PHE A 237 -10.54 20.50 8.49
CA PHE A 237 -11.41 20.17 7.37
C PHE A 237 -12.85 19.90 7.80
N ARG A 238 -13.07 19.14 8.88
CA ARG A 238 -14.41 18.86 9.43
C ARG A 238 -15.07 20.13 10.00
N ASN A 239 -14.28 21.11 10.41
CA ASN A 239 -14.74 22.43 10.87
C ASN A 239 -14.90 23.46 9.72
N GLY A 240 -14.74 23.03 8.46
CA GLY A 240 -14.94 23.88 7.28
C GLY A 240 -13.71 24.66 6.82
N VAL A 241 -12.54 24.42 7.40
CA VAL A 241 -11.27 25.03 6.96
C VAL A 241 -10.68 24.15 5.85
N THR A 242 -10.66 24.67 4.62
CA THR A 242 -10.21 23.91 3.44
C THR A 242 -8.72 24.03 3.16
N GLU A 243 -8.06 25.08 3.66
CA GLU A 243 -6.62 25.26 3.48
C GLU A 243 -5.82 24.55 4.57
N MET A 244 -4.88 23.70 4.16
CA MET A 244 -3.98 23.00 5.06
C MET A 244 -2.80 23.90 5.44
N GLU A 245 -2.66 24.16 6.75
CA GLU A 245 -1.53 24.89 7.32
C GLU A 245 -0.19 24.26 6.88
N GLU A 246 0.75 25.10 6.46
CA GLU A 246 2.08 24.66 6.02
C GLU A 246 2.91 24.11 7.18
N CYS A 247 3.45 22.90 7.01
CA CYS A 247 4.41 22.34 7.93
C CYS A 247 5.79 22.99 7.69
N LYS A 248 6.05 24.14 8.34
CA LYS A 248 7.30 24.91 8.20
C LYS A 248 8.57 24.11 8.50
N GLN A 249 8.46 23.08 9.32
CA GLN A 249 9.50 22.09 9.54
C GLN A 249 8.83 20.73 9.53
N LEU A 250 9.08 19.93 8.48
CA LEU A 250 8.79 18.51 8.56
C LEU A 250 9.54 17.93 9.77
N PRO A 251 8.95 16.96 10.47
CA PRO A 251 9.57 16.38 11.65
C PRO A 251 11.00 15.93 11.34
N GLN A 252 11.94 16.25 12.24
CA GLN A 252 13.38 16.04 11.97
C GLN A 252 13.81 14.57 12.02
N HIS A 253 12.86 13.65 12.11
CA HIS A 253 13.11 12.23 12.21
C HIS A 253 14.11 11.90 13.33
N GLU A 254 13.89 12.47 14.51
CA GLU A 254 14.82 12.39 15.64
C GLU A 254 15.15 10.94 16.03
N HIS A 255 14.21 10.02 15.80
CA HIS A 255 14.32 8.60 16.09
C HIS A 255 14.96 7.76 14.97
N LEU A 256 15.28 8.36 13.81
CA LEU A 256 15.93 7.66 12.71
C LEU A 256 17.45 7.56 12.93
N SER A 257 18.03 6.47 12.43
CA SER A 257 19.48 6.36 12.27
C SER A 257 20.02 7.44 11.32
N GLU A 258 21.30 7.80 11.41
CA GLU A 258 21.90 8.78 10.48
C GLU A 258 21.80 8.32 9.01
N ASN A 259 21.86 7.00 8.75
CA ASN A 259 21.63 6.43 7.43
C ASN A 259 20.18 6.64 6.96
N ASP A 260 19.20 6.45 7.84
CA ASP A 260 17.80 6.66 7.49
C ASP A 260 17.46 8.15 7.31
N LYS A 261 18.08 9.05 8.08
CA LYS A 261 17.99 10.51 7.83
C LYS A 261 18.59 10.88 6.47
N PHE A 262 19.72 10.27 6.11
CA PHE A 262 20.32 10.45 4.79
C PHE A 262 19.37 9.97 3.69
N LYS A 263 18.79 8.78 3.83
CA LYS A 263 17.81 8.23 2.88
C LYS A 263 16.54 9.08 2.79
N ALA A 264 16.03 9.56 3.92
CA ALA A 264 14.85 10.43 3.96
C ALA A 264 15.04 11.67 3.08
N LYS A 265 16.25 12.23 3.07
CA LYS A 265 16.59 13.45 2.33
C LYS A 265 17.06 13.19 0.89
N TYR A 266 17.92 12.20 0.68
CA TYR A 266 18.64 11.99 -0.59
C TYR A 266 18.21 10.72 -1.34
N GLY A 267 17.31 9.94 -0.75
CA GLY A 267 16.82 8.68 -1.29
C GLY A 267 17.67 7.47 -0.95
N ASP A 268 17.12 6.30 -1.25
CA ASP A 268 17.82 5.01 -1.18
C ASP A 268 18.14 4.55 -2.61
N TYR A 269 19.42 4.45 -2.91
CA TYR A 269 19.89 4.18 -4.27
C TYR A 269 19.30 2.87 -4.79
N LYS A 270 18.54 2.99 -5.89
CA LYS A 270 17.90 1.88 -6.61
C LYS A 270 16.97 1.02 -5.75
N GLN A 271 16.35 1.58 -4.70
CA GLN A 271 15.48 0.81 -3.81
C GLN A 271 14.37 0.09 -4.58
N ALA A 272 13.65 0.80 -5.46
CA ALA A 272 12.55 0.19 -6.18
C ALA A 272 12.99 -0.78 -7.29
N GLU A 273 14.18 -0.63 -7.87
CA GLU A 273 14.79 -1.65 -8.73
C GLU A 273 15.01 -2.96 -7.97
N LYS A 274 15.57 -2.89 -6.75
CA LYS A 274 15.81 -4.07 -5.91
C LYS A 274 14.49 -4.80 -5.60
N LEU A 275 13.44 -4.04 -5.28
CA LEU A 275 12.10 -4.60 -5.02
C LEU A 275 11.50 -5.30 -6.24
N CYS A 276 11.51 -4.65 -7.40
CA CYS A 276 10.99 -5.24 -8.63
C CYS A 276 11.77 -6.51 -9.04
N ALA A 277 13.09 -6.54 -8.82
CA ALA A 277 13.91 -7.72 -9.08
C ALA A 277 13.57 -8.87 -8.12
N ALA A 278 13.47 -8.61 -6.82
CA ALA A 278 13.12 -9.60 -5.82
C ALA A 278 11.73 -10.22 -6.07
N GLU A 279 10.75 -9.39 -6.45
CA GLU A 279 9.40 -9.87 -6.80
C GLU A 279 9.41 -10.75 -8.07
N GLY A 280 10.23 -10.38 -9.06
CA GLY A 280 10.44 -11.18 -10.26
C GLY A 280 11.13 -12.53 -9.97
N GLU A 281 12.12 -12.55 -9.08
CA GLU A 281 12.83 -13.78 -8.68
C GLU A 281 11.93 -14.73 -7.88
N MET A 282 11.22 -14.23 -6.87
CA MET A 282 10.27 -15.01 -6.08
C MET A 282 9.21 -15.69 -6.96
N ARG A 283 8.72 -14.98 -7.98
CA ARG A 283 7.75 -15.55 -8.96
C ARG A 283 8.35 -16.65 -9.83
N ARG A 284 9.61 -16.52 -10.27
CA ARG A 284 10.29 -17.58 -11.03
C ARG A 284 10.42 -18.84 -10.18
N GLU A 285 10.68 -18.72 -8.88
CA GLU A 285 10.73 -19.85 -7.97
C GLU A 285 9.36 -20.51 -7.77
N ILE A 286 8.30 -19.73 -7.53
CA ILE A 286 6.92 -20.25 -7.42
C ILE A 286 6.53 -20.99 -8.71
N THR A 287 6.83 -20.42 -9.88
CA THR A 287 6.53 -21.03 -11.18
C THR A 287 7.30 -22.33 -11.37
N LYS A 288 8.58 -22.38 -10.97
CA LYS A 288 9.39 -23.62 -10.97
C LYS A 288 8.75 -24.71 -10.10
N VAL A 289 8.28 -24.37 -8.91
CA VAL A 289 7.58 -25.31 -8.00
C VAL A 289 6.29 -25.86 -8.63
N HIS A 290 5.49 -25.01 -9.28
CA HIS A 290 4.23 -25.42 -9.92
C HIS A 290 4.43 -26.14 -11.27
N SER A 291 5.58 -25.95 -11.92
CA SER A 291 5.96 -26.64 -13.15
C SER A 291 6.63 -28.01 -12.92
N ASN A 292 6.95 -28.35 -11.66
CA ASN A 292 7.57 -29.62 -11.31
C ASN A 292 6.54 -30.78 -11.43
N PRO A 293 6.76 -31.78 -12.31
CA PRO A 293 5.81 -32.89 -12.51
C PRO A 293 5.51 -33.70 -11.24
N SER A 294 6.39 -33.64 -10.25
CA SER A 294 6.27 -34.34 -8.97
C SER A 294 5.14 -33.83 -8.05
N PHE A 295 4.56 -32.65 -8.34
CA PHE A 295 3.43 -32.10 -7.57
C PHE A 295 2.07 -32.14 -8.31
N LYS A 296 2.05 -32.56 -9.58
CA LYS A 296 0.79 -32.85 -10.30
C LYS A 296 0.28 -34.24 -9.93
N GLY A 297 -0.35 -34.40 -8.78
CA GLY A 297 -0.92 -35.72 -8.44
C GLY A 297 -1.41 -35.99 -7.02
N LYS A 298 -1.71 -34.98 -6.19
CA LYS A 298 -2.43 -35.24 -4.93
C LYS A 298 -3.72 -34.44 -4.89
N THR A 299 -4.75 -35.02 -5.51
CA THR A 299 -6.14 -34.69 -5.24
C THR A 299 -6.38 -34.85 -3.75
N VAL A 300 -6.55 -33.76 -3.02
CA VAL A 300 -7.10 -33.80 -1.66
C VAL A 300 -8.54 -34.28 -1.83
N LYS A 301 -8.81 -35.54 -1.47
CA LYS A 301 -10.17 -36.07 -1.38
C LYS A 301 -10.96 -35.13 -0.45
N ARG A 302 -12.01 -34.50 -0.97
CA ARG A 302 -13.07 -33.88 -0.16
C ARG A 302 -13.67 -34.96 0.72
N THR A 303 -13.25 -35.06 1.97
CA THR A 303 -14.03 -35.74 3.00
C THR A 303 -15.20 -34.84 3.34
N ALA A 304 -16.39 -35.33 3.01
CA ALA A 304 -17.66 -34.68 3.27
C ALA A 304 -17.85 -34.47 4.78
N PHE A 305 -18.11 -33.23 5.18
CA PHE A 305 -18.85 -32.95 6.41
C PHE A 305 -20.29 -33.42 6.17
N ASN A 306 -20.60 -34.65 6.56
CA ASN A 306 -21.98 -35.09 6.68
C ASN A 306 -22.43 -34.87 8.13
N LYS A 307 -23.53 -34.12 8.25
CA LYS A 307 -24.18 -33.71 9.48
C LYS A 307 -24.66 -34.93 10.27
N ASN A 308 -24.51 -34.89 11.60
CA ASN A 308 -25.30 -35.71 12.50
C ASN A 308 -26.80 -35.38 12.35
N LYS A 309 -27.59 -36.41 12.06
CA LYS A 309 -28.77 -36.78 12.85
C LYS A 309 -28.46 -38.14 13.48
#